data_AF-A0A924ABA5-F1
#
_entry.id   AF-A0A924ABA5-F1
#
_cell.length_a   1.000
_cell.length_b   1.000
_cell.length_c   1.000
_cell.angle_alpha   90.00
_cell.angle_beta   90.00
_cell.angle_gamma   90.00
#
_symmetry.space_group_name_H-M   'P 1'
#
loop_
_entity.id
_entity.type
_entity.pdbx_description
1 polymer ?
#
loop_
_entity_poly.entity_id
_entity_poly.type
_entity_poly.pdbx_seq_one_letter_code
_entity_poly.pdbx_strand_id
1 'polypeptide(L)'
;GDTFSVGNYKVLLSNFIFQKEDGSFLNIKNAYGYLSFANGIKSVKVEGIPEGKYKSIAFEVGLDSAINHGDFAQWPATHPLNPVLTGMHWEWKTGYIFHIFEGGFMDNGKVSSFSFHVAQDKNVYKYVFVNDFTVASNVTAEFNAQADSYFSSFINLSLKTDGSFSHSDDVDPLMMKFRGNMQDAFDLVSVK
;
A
#
# COMPACT_ATOMS: atom_id res chain seq x y z
N GLY A 1 -2.03 8.94 -21.84
CA GLY A 1 -2.36 7.97 -20.77
C GLY A 1 -3.65 7.27 -21.12
N ASP A 2 -3.85 6.08 -20.57
CA ASP A 2 -5.14 5.39 -20.68
C ASP A 2 -6.23 6.13 -19.90
N THR A 3 -7.46 6.10 -20.41
CA THR A 3 -8.63 6.59 -19.67
C THR A 3 -9.18 5.43 -18.85
N PHE A 4 -9.21 5.59 -17.53
CA PHE A 4 -9.59 4.54 -16.59
C PHE A 4 -10.46 5.09 -15.45
N SER A 5 -11.08 4.18 -14.71
CA SER A 5 -11.76 4.44 -13.44
C SER A 5 -11.28 3.46 -12.39
N VAL A 6 -11.19 3.90 -11.13
CA VAL A 6 -10.76 3.04 -10.01
C VAL A 6 -11.99 2.40 -9.37
N GLY A 7 -11.99 1.07 -9.29
CA GLY A 7 -12.98 0.27 -8.57
C GLY A 7 -12.49 -0.12 -7.17
N ASN A 8 -11.28 -0.71 -7.07
CA ASN A 8 -10.63 -1.02 -5.80
C ASN A 8 -9.25 -0.36 -5.75
N TYR A 9 -8.95 0.23 -4.60
CA TYR A 9 -7.62 0.68 -4.24
C TYR A 9 -7.42 0.39 -2.75
N LYS A 10 -6.69 -0.68 -2.45
CA LYS A 10 -6.41 -1.14 -1.10
C LYS A 10 -4.91 -1.31 -0.87
N VAL A 11 -4.43 -1.05 0.34
CA VAL A 11 -3.01 -1.14 0.69
C VAL A 11 -2.85 -1.69 2.11
N LEU A 12 -1.93 -2.63 2.29
CA LEU A 12 -1.45 -3.09 3.59
C LEU A 12 -0.12 -2.43 3.92
N LEU A 13 -0.03 -1.84 5.11
CA LEU A 13 1.15 -1.15 5.61
C LEU A 13 1.77 -1.92 6.78
N SER A 14 3.09 -1.91 6.86
CA SER A 14 3.83 -2.45 8.01
C SER A 14 5.16 -1.71 8.23
N ASN A 15 5.97 -2.20 9.18
CA ASN A 15 7.32 -1.71 9.46
C ASN A 15 7.40 -0.17 9.63
N PHE A 16 6.54 0.39 10.49
CA PHE A 16 6.52 1.83 10.73
C PHE A 16 7.79 2.27 11.49
N ILE A 17 8.47 3.29 10.96
CA ILE A 17 9.69 3.86 11.51
C ILE A 17 9.55 5.37 11.58
N PHE A 18 9.85 5.94 12.75
CA PHE A 18 9.80 7.37 12.99
C PHE A 18 11.20 7.90 13.28
N GLN A 19 11.62 8.99 12.64
CA GLN A 19 12.87 9.65 12.97
C GLN A 19 12.61 10.80 13.96
N LYS A 20 13.25 10.76 15.12
CA LYS A 20 13.14 11.80 16.15
C LYS A 20 13.97 13.04 15.79
N GLU A 21 13.72 14.14 16.49
CA GLU A 21 14.45 15.40 16.32
C GLU A 21 15.97 15.25 16.53
N ASP A 22 16.39 14.38 17.46
CA ASP A 22 17.79 14.03 17.75
C ASP A 22 18.47 13.15 16.68
N GLY A 23 17.73 12.75 15.64
CA GLY A 23 18.20 11.91 14.54
C GLY A 23 18.10 10.41 14.78
N SER A 24 17.73 9.97 16.00
CA SER A 24 17.50 8.55 16.29
C SER A 24 16.23 8.02 15.64
N PHE A 25 16.19 6.71 15.38
CA PHE A 25 15.04 6.04 14.79
C PHE A 25 14.27 5.24 15.85
N LEU A 26 12.94 5.35 15.78
CA LEU A 26 11.99 4.58 16.56
C LEU A 26 11.25 3.62 15.62
N ASN A 27 11.51 2.33 15.76
CA ASN A 27 10.79 1.28 15.03
C ASN A 27 9.58 0.84 15.86
N ILE A 28 8.39 0.91 15.28
CA ILE A 28 7.16 0.44 15.92
C ILE A 28 6.95 -1.02 15.52
N LYS A 29 7.13 -1.91 16.49
CA LYS A 29 6.95 -3.35 16.28
C LYS A 29 5.46 -3.70 16.23
N ASN A 30 5.11 -4.69 15.42
CA ASN A 30 3.75 -5.25 15.31
C ASN A 30 2.67 -4.20 15.02
N ALA A 31 3.03 -3.11 14.33
CA ALA A 31 2.09 -2.12 13.84
C ALA A 31 1.78 -2.40 12.37
N TYR A 32 0.49 -2.55 12.07
CA TYR A 32 -0.01 -2.82 10.73
C TYR A 32 -1.09 -1.79 10.38
N GLY A 33 -1.17 -1.44 9.11
CA GLY A 33 -2.17 -0.52 8.59
C GLY A 33 -2.94 -1.14 7.43
N TYR A 34 -4.18 -0.69 7.26
CA TYR A 34 -5.00 -1.02 6.11
C TYR A 34 -5.65 0.24 5.59
N LEU A 35 -5.47 0.50 4.30
CA LEU A 35 -6.11 1.58 3.56
C LEU A 35 -7.06 0.98 2.53
N SER A 36 -8.20 1.64 2.32
CA SER A 36 -9.17 1.32 1.28
C SER A 36 -9.79 2.61 0.77
N PHE A 37 -9.13 3.23 -0.21
CA PHE A 37 -9.50 4.56 -0.69
C PHE A 37 -10.88 4.57 -1.33
N ALA A 38 -11.24 3.51 -2.05
CA ALA A 38 -12.58 3.33 -2.64
C ALA A 38 -13.69 3.26 -1.56
N ASN A 39 -13.37 2.79 -0.36
CA ASN A 39 -14.30 2.71 0.78
C ASN A 39 -14.10 3.85 1.80
N GLY A 40 -13.30 4.87 1.47
CA GLY A 40 -13.06 6.02 2.34
C GLY A 40 -12.13 5.78 3.53
N ILE A 41 -11.49 4.61 3.64
CA ILE A 41 -10.50 4.33 4.69
C ILE A 41 -9.15 4.91 4.23
N LYS A 42 -8.84 6.10 4.74
CA LYS A 42 -7.69 6.92 4.30
C LYS A 42 -6.64 7.17 5.39
N SER A 43 -6.80 6.57 6.56
CA SER A 43 -5.87 6.79 7.65
C SER A 43 -5.52 5.51 8.39
N VAL A 44 -4.36 5.52 9.02
CA VAL A 44 -3.86 4.44 9.87
C VAL A 44 -3.50 5.00 11.22
N LYS A 45 -4.00 4.37 12.28
CA LYS A 45 -3.60 4.64 13.65
C LYS A 45 -2.36 3.80 13.98
N VAL A 46 -1.32 4.43 14.49
CA VAL A 46 -0.09 3.78 14.97
C VAL A 46 0.06 4.07 16.46
N GLU A 47 0.03 3.02 17.26
CA GLU A 47 0.11 3.10 18.72
C GLU A 47 1.55 2.95 19.22
N GLY A 48 1.79 3.34 20.47
CA GLY A 48 3.10 3.15 21.12
C GLY A 48 4.18 4.15 20.69
N ILE A 49 3.80 5.24 20.03
CA ILE A 49 4.71 6.34 19.68
C ILE A 49 4.74 7.35 20.84
N PRO A 50 5.90 7.58 21.48
CA PRO A 50 6.04 8.59 22.52
C PRO A 50 5.76 9.99 22.01
N GLU A 51 5.21 10.83 22.88
CA GLU A 51 5.05 12.26 22.62
C GLU A 51 6.40 12.91 22.30
N GLY A 52 6.40 13.85 21.36
CA GLY A 52 7.61 14.54 20.95
C GLY A 52 7.59 15.01 19.50
N LYS A 53 8.75 15.50 19.05
CA LYS A 53 8.95 16.00 17.69
C LYS A 53 9.68 14.97 16.82
N TYR A 54 9.24 14.87 15.58
CA TYR A 54 9.73 13.93 14.60
C TYR A 54 9.97 14.63 13.26
N LYS A 55 10.93 14.12 12.49
CA LYS A 55 11.40 14.65 11.20
C LYS A 55 10.94 13.83 10.00
N SER A 56 10.57 12.58 10.23
CA SER A 56 10.08 11.70 9.18
C SER A 56 9.27 10.53 9.73
N ILE A 57 8.42 9.99 8.86
CA ILE A 57 7.77 8.69 9.01
C ILE A 57 8.11 7.85 7.77
N ALA A 58 8.44 6.58 8.00
CA ALA A 58 8.60 5.58 6.97
C ALA A 58 7.76 4.35 7.29
N PHE A 59 7.37 3.63 6.25
CA PHE A 59 6.65 2.35 6.37
C PHE A 59 6.84 1.55 5.09
N GLU A 60 6.43 0.29 5.12
CA GLU A 60 6.43 -0.60 3.98
C GLU A 60 5.01 -0.86 3.50
N VAL A 61 4.81 -0.86 2.19
CA VAL A 61 3.67 -1.52 1.55
C VAL A 61 4.05 -2.97 1.35
N GLY A 62 3.38 -3.84 2.10
CA GLY A 62 3.70 -5.25 2.22
C GLY A 62 4.10 -5.65 3.63
N LEU A 63 4.45 -6.92 3.78
CA LEU A 63 4.69 -7.57 5.08
C LEU A 63 6.03 -8.27 5.07
N ASP A 64 6.64 -8.42 6.24
CA ASP A 64 7.77 -9.34 6.39
C ASP A 64 7.31 -10.79 6.10
N SER A 65 8.26 -11.62 5.67
CA SER A 65 7.98 -12.99 5.22
C SER A 65 7.28 -13.83 6.28
N ALA A 66 7.65 -13.70 7.56
CA ALA A 66 7.07 -14.52 8.62
C ALA A 66 5.58 -14.19 8.84
N ILE A 67 5.20 -12.92 8.74
CA ILE A 67 3.80 -12.50 8.82
C ILE A 67 3.06 -12.80 7.52
N ASN A 68 3.71 -12.62 6.36
CA ASN A 68 3.10 -12.87 5.07
C ASN A 68 2.67 -14.33 4.89
N HIS A 69 3.50 -15.28 5.34
CA HIS A 69 3.23 -16.72 5.26
C HIS A 69 2.72 -17.32 6.57
N GLY A 70 2.44 -16.48 7.56
CA GLY A 70 1.95 -16.88 8.87
C GLY A 70 0.46 -17.26 8.87
N ASP A 71 -0.03 -17.74 10.00
CA ASP A 71 -1.45 -18.06 10.16
C ASP A 71 -2.29 -16.79 10.19
N PHE A 72 -3.07 -16.53 9.13
CA PHE A 72 -3.95 -15.37 9.07
C PHE A 72 -5.12 -15.45 10.07
N ALA A 73 -5.48 -16.65 10.56
CA ALA A 73 -6.59 -16.84 11.49
C ALA A 73 -6.27 -16.33 12.90
N GLN A 74 -5.00 -16.03 13.20
CA GLN A 74 -4.58 -15.45 14.47
C GLN A 74 -5.09 -14.01 14.67
N TRP A 75 -5.43 -13.31 13.57
CA TRP A 75 -5.76 -11.89 13.61
C TRP A 75 -7.22 -11.66 14.00
N PRO A 76 -7.51 -10.82 15.02
CA PRO A 76 -8.88 -10.45 15.39
C PRO A 76 -9.68 -9.86 14.21
N ALA A 77 -11.01 -9.94 14.24
CA ALA A 77 -11.87 -9.48 13.14
C ALA A 77 -11.71 -7.99 12.77
N THR A 78 -11.23 -7.16 13.70
CA THR A 78 -10.96 -5.72 13.49
C THR A 78 -9.52 -5.43 13.08
N HIS A 79 -8.66 -6.44 13.03
CA HIS A 79 -7.24 -6.27 12.78
C HIS A 79 -6.97 -6.03 11.28
N PRO A 80 -6.04 -5.12 10.91
CA PRO A 80 -5.70 -4.83 9.51
C PRO A 80 -5.28 -6.05 8.69
N LEU A 81 -4.75 -7.09 9.33
CA LEU A 81 -4.33 -8.34 8.68
C LEU A 81 -5.41 -9.43 8.67
N ASN A 82 -6.63 -9.14 9.12
CA ASN A 82 -7.72 -10.10 9.03
C ASN A 82 -8.29 -10.14 7.59
N PRO A 83 -8.27 -11.30 6.90
CA PRO A 83 -8.73 -11.39 5.52
C PRO A 83 -10.23 -11.15 5.33
N VAL A 84 -11.06 -11.46 6.33
CA VAL A 84 -12.51 -11.20 6.28
C VAL A 84 -12.78 -9.70 6.26
N LEU A 85 -11.96 -8.92 6.96
CA LEU A 85 -12.06 -7.45 6.96
C LEU A 85 -11.58 -6.83 5.65
N THR A 86 -10.44 -7.29 5.13
CA THR A 86 -9.72 -6.56 4.07
C THR A 86 -9.86 -7.17 2.69
N GLY A 87 -10.03 -8.49 2.60
CA GLY A 87 -9.93 -9.25 1.35
C GLY A 87 -8.51 -9.25 0.77
N MET A 88 -7.48 -9.01 1.58
CA MET A 88 -6.09 -8.83 1.15
C MET A 88 -5.25 -10.11 1.33
N HIS A 89 -5.85 -11.30 1.30
CA HIS A 89 -5.12 -12.57 1.44
C HIS A 89 -5.60 -13.57 0.40
N TRP A 90 -4.67 -14.27 -0.24
CA TRP A 90 -4.99 -15.34 -1.17
C TRP A 90 -5.10 -16.68 -0.46
N GLU A 91 -6.27 -17.31 -0.57
CA GLU A 91 -6.46 -18.70 -0.12
C GLU A 91 -5.67 -19.69 -1.00
N TRP A 92 -5.42 -19.36 -2.27
CA TRP A 92 -4.86 -20.27 -3.28
C TRP A 92 -3.35 -20.13 -3.51
N LYS A 93 -2.76 -18.96 -3.21
CA LYS A 93 -1.32 -18.67 -3.43
C LYS A 93 -0.55 -18.47 -2.12
N THR A 94 -1.15 -18.82 -0.97
CA THR A 94 -0.64 -18.65 0.41
C THR A 94 0.11 -17.34 0.62
N GLY A 95 -0.59 -16.33 1.11
CA GLY A 95 0.01 -15.06 1.52
C GLY A 95 -0.89 -13.87 1.24
N TYR A 96 -0.42 -12.71 1.69
CA TYR A 96 -1.13 -11.45 1.56
C TYR A 96 -0.90 -10.79 0.19
N ILE A 97 -1.94 -10.11 -0.26
CA ILE A 97 -1.87 -9.10 -1.31
C ILE A 97 -1.56 -7.79 -0.60
N PHE A 98 -0.42 -7.19 -0.91
CA PHE A 98 0.06 -5.97 -0.29
C PHE A 98 -0.66 -4.74 -0.83
N HIS A 99 -1.03 -4.77 -2.11
CA HIS A 99 -1.75 -3.69 -2.76
C HIS A 99 -2.67 -4.24 -3.86
N ILE A 100 -3.95 -3.86 -3.81
CA ILE A 100 -4.95 -4.15 -4.84
C ILE A 100 -5.27 -2.85 -5.56
N PHE A 101 -5.14 -2.86 -6.88
CA PHE A 101 -5.56 -1.78 -7.76
C PHE A 101 -6.35 -2.35 -8.94
N GLU A 102 -7.65 -2.09 -8.96
CA GLU A 102 -8.59 -2.65 -9.93
C GLU A 102 -9.52 -1.57 -10.45
N GLY A 103 -10.06 -1.80 -11.64
CA GLY A 103 -10.99 -0.86 -12.22
C GLY A 103 -11.36 -1.16 -13.66
N GLY A 104 -11.93 -0.15 -14.31
CA GLY A 104 -12.32 -0.19 -15.72
C GLY A 104 -11.43 0.70 -16.57
N PHE A 105 -11.27 0.38 -17.84
CA PHE A 105 -10.61 1.25 -18.81
C PHE A 105 -11.25 1.14 -20.20
N MET A 106 -11.04 2.15 -21.03
CA MET A 106 -11.55 2.17 -22.41
C MET A 106 -10.50 1.60 -23.38
N ASP A 107 -10.81 0.46 -23.99
CA ASP A 107 -10.03 -0.15 -25.06
C ASP A 107 -10.78 -0.10 -26.39
N ASN A 108 -10.29 0.71 -27.34
CA ASN A 108 -10.88 0.88 -28.67
C ASN A 108 -12.40 1.12 -28.65
N GLY A 109 -12.86 1.97 -27.72
CA GLY A 109 -14.27 2.32 -27.56
C GLY A 109 -15.12 1.30 -26.80
N LYS A 110 -14.53 0.22 -26.28
CA LYS A 110 -15.20 -0.76 -25.42
C LYS A 110 -14.69 -0.65 -23.98
N VAL A 111 -15.58 -0.89 -23.03
CA VAL A 111 -15.21 -1.00 -21.61
C VAL A 111 -14.52 -2.34 -21.40
N SER A 112 -13.34 -2.31 -20.80
CA SER A 112 -12.57 -3.46 -20.32
C SER A 112 -12.22 -3.26 -18.85
N SER A 113 -11.60 -4.26 -18.22
CA SER A 113 -11.18 -4.20 -16.81
C SER A 113 -9.69 -4.46 -16.63
N PHE A 114 -9.16 -3.94 -15.54
CA PHE A 114 -7.80 -4.21 -15.10
C PHE A 114 -7.77 -4.68 -13.65
N SER A 115 -6.77 -5.48 -13.30
CA SER A 115 -6.48 -5.93 -11.94
C SER A 115 -4.98 -6.11 -11.73
N PHE A 116 -4.44 -5.35 -10.79
CA PHE A 116 -3.06 -5.49 -10.33
C PHE A 116 -3.07 -5.83 -8.84
N HIS A 117 -2.55 -7.01 -8.52
CA HIS A 117 -2.37 -7.47 -7.15
C HIS A 117 -0.87 -7.59 -6.88
N VAL A 118 -0.33 -6.62 -6.12
CA VAL A 118 1.06 -6.64 -5.66
C VAL A 118 1.15 -7.57 -4.46
N ALA A 119 1.92 -8.64 -4.58
CA ALA A 119 2.08 -9.67 -3.55
C ALA A 119 3.45 -10.34 -3.69
N GLN A 120 3.76 -11.33 -2.83
CA GLN A 120 5.08 -11.96 -2.68
C GLN A 120 6.14 -11.06 -2.02
N ASP A 121 7.01 -11.67 -1.22
CA ASP A 121 8.02 -10.98 -0.40
C ASP A 121 8.95 -10.06 -1.22
N LYS A 122 9.26 -10.44 -2.47
CA LYS A 122 10.10 -9.63 -3.37
C LYS A 122 9.47 -8.29 -3.75
N ASN A 123 8.16 -8.14 -3.52
CA ASN A 123 7.39 -6.98 -3.95
C ASN A 123 7.09 -5.96 -2.84
N VAL A 124 7.63 -6.15 -1.64
CA VAL A 124 7.60 -5.14 -0.58
C VAL A 124 8.24 -3.84 -1.07
N TYR A 125 7.62 -2.71 -0.75
CA TYR A 125 8.12 -1.38 -1.14
C TYR A 125 8.11 -0.42 0.04
N LYS A 126 9.21 0.31 0.27
CA LYS A 126 9.36 1.24 1.39
C LYS A 126 9.05 2.68 0.96
N TYR A 127 8.18 3.33 1.72
CA TYR A 127 7.90 4.76 1.62
C TYR A 127 8.59 5.52 2.75
N VAL A 128 9.08 6.71 2.45
CA VAL A 128 9.70 7.63 3.41
C VAL A 128 9.17 9.03 3.15
N PHE A 129 8.52 9.62 4.15
CA PHE A 129 8.01 10.97 4.11
C PHE A 129 8.78 11.83 5.11
N VAL A 130 9.51 12.81 4.61
CA VAL A 130 10.34 13.73 5.41
C VAL A 130 9.56 15.01 5.61
N ASN A 131 9.00 15.19 6.80
CA ASN A 131 8.26 16.37 7.24
C ASN A 131 8.38 16.48 8.76
N ASP A 132 8.51 17.71 9.27
CA ASP A 132 8.48 17.95 10.71
C ASP A 132 7.04 17.84 11.23
N PHE A 133 6.83 17.05 12.29
CA PHE A 133 5.54 16.94 12.98
C PHE A 133 5.72 16.71 14.48
N THR A 134 4.66 16.99 15.25
CA THR A 134 4.61 16.78 16.69
C THR A 134 3.56 15.74 17.01
N VAL A 135 3.94 14.75 17.81
CA VAL A 135 3.03 13.72 18.35
C VAL A 135 2.61 14.14 19.75
N ALA A 136 1.31 14.32 19.95
CA ALA A 136 0.72 14.66 21.25
C ALA A 136 0.10 13.45 21.96
N SER A 137 -0.46 12.49 21.24
CA SER A 137 -0.82 11.12 21.68
C SER A 137 -1.43 10.38 20.49
N ASN A 138 -1.30 9.06 20.41
CA ASN A 138 -1.96 8.20 19.40
C ASN A 138 -1.90 8.72 17.96
N VAL A 139 -0.79 8.45 17.26
CA VAL A 139 -0.57 8.96 15.90
C VAL A 139 -1.57 8.39 14.92
N THR A 140 -2.17 9.27 14.14
CA THR A 140 -2.96 8.97 12.95
C THR A 140 -2.24 9.55 11.73
N ALA A 141 -1.80 8.68 10.83
CA ALA A 141 -1.27 9.07 9.53
C ALA A 141 -2.40 9.02 8.49
N GLU A 142 -2.66 10.14 7.82
CA GLU A 142 -3.68 10.29 6.78
C GLU A 142 -3.05 10.36 5.39
N PHE A 143 -3.67 9.69 4.41
CA PHE A 143 -3.14 9.52 3.06
C PHE A 143 -4.15 9.90 1.98
N ASN A 144 -3.64 10.40 0.85
CA ASN A 144 -4.40 10.55 -0.39
C ASN A 144 -3.86 9.60 -1.45
N ALA A 145 -4.75 8.99 -2.23
CA ALA A 145 -4.37 8.18 -3.38
C ALA A 145 -4.15 9.05 -4.62
N GLN A 146 -3.09 8.75 -5.36
CA GLN A 146 -2.73 9.36 -6.63
C GLN A 146 -2.85 8.30 -7.73
N ALA A 147 -4.07 7.86 -8.04
CA ALA A 147 -4.30 6.74 -8.95
C ALA A 147 -3.75 6.98 -10.38
N ASP A 148 -3.73 8.23 -10.84
CA ASP A 148 -3.24 8.57 -12.17
C ASP A 148 -1.73 8.31 -12.32
N SER A 149 -0.95 8.32 -11.24
CA SER A 149 0.50 8.15 -11.32
C SER A 149 0.91 6.77 -11.85
N TYR A 150 0.08 5.73 -11.66
CA TYR A 150 0.32 4.40 -12.23
C TYR A 150 0.45 4.39 -13.76
N PHE A 151 -0.24 5.31 -14.46
CA PHE A 151 -0.31 5.35 -15.94
C PHE A 151 0.17 6.69 -16.53
N SER A 152 0.72 7.57 -15.69
CA SER A 152 1.25 8.87 -16.10
C SER A 152 2.65 9.18 -15.56
N SER A 153 3.21 8.35 -14.68
CA SER A 153 4.58 8.53 -14.16
C SER A 153 5.65 8.12 -15.19
N PHE A 154 6.93 8.20 -14.79
CA PHE A 154 8.09 8.10 -15.68
C PHE A 154 8.18 6.74 -16.41
N ILE A 155 7.78 5.65 -15.75
CA ILE A 155 7.77 4.33 -16.40
C ILE A 155 6.49 4.20 -17.21
N ASN A 156 6.64 4.18 -18.53
CA ASN A 156 5.52 4.01 -19.43
C ASN A 156 4.86 2.63 -19.23
N LEU A 157 3.62 2.67 -18.72
CA LEU A 157 2.75 1.53 -18.52
C LEU A 157 1.40 1.83 -19.20
N SER A 158 0.99 0.96 -20.12
CA SER A 158 -0.33 1.03 -20.74
C SER A 158 -1.10 -0.27 -20.58
N LEU A 159 -2.35 -0.14 -20.15
CA LEU A 159 -3.32 -1.24 -20.03
C LEU A 159 -3.58 -1.94 -21.36
N LYS A 160 -3.43 -1.21 -22.47
CA LYS A 160 -3.71 -1.71 -23.83
C LYS A 160 -2.55 -2.50 -24.42
N THR A 161 -1.31 -2.07 -24.18
CA THR A 161 -0.14 -2.63 -24.86
C THR A 161 0.72 -3.52 -23.96
N ASP A 162 0.80 -3.21 -22.66
CA ASP A 162 1.58 -4.01 -21.70
C ASP A 162 0.73 -5.10 -21.05
N GLY A 163 -0.58 -4.87 -20.95
CA GLY A 163 -1.54 -5.77 -20.33
C GLY A 163 -2.25 -5.14 -19.13
N SER A 164 -3.40 -5.69 -18.78
CA SER A 164 -4.28 -5.15 -17.75
C SER A 164 -4.45 -6.07 -16.53
N PHE A 165 -3.79 -7.24 -16.48
CA PHE A 165 -3.91 -8.20 -15.39
C PHE A 165 -2.56 -8.70 -14.93
N SER A 166 -2.25 -8.58 -13.64
CA SER A 166 -1.08 -9.19 -13.02
C SER A 166 -1.33 -9.54 -11.55
N HIS A 167 -0.89 -10.73 -11.16
CA HIS A 167 -0.98 -11.27 -9.81
C HIS A 167 0.41 -11.59 -9.23
N SER A 168 1.41 -10.76 -9.57
CA SER A 168 2.78 -10.88 -9.07
C SER A 168 3.36 -12.29 -9.27
N ASP A 169 3.47 -12.73 -10.52
CA ASP A 169 4.12 -14.01 -10.81
C ASP A 169 5.65 -13.93 -10.66
N ASP A 170 6.32 -15.09 -10.66
CA ASP A 170 7.76 -15.18 -10.39
C ASP A 170 8.59 -14.33 -11.37
N VAL A 171 8.24 -14.40 -12.65
CA VAL A 171 8.74 -13.52 -13.72
C VAL A 171 7.55 -12.73 -14.27
N ASP A 172 7.44 -11.47 -13.84
CA ASP A 172 6.29 -10.62 -14.16
C ASP A 172 6.74 -9.20 -14.55
N PRO A 173 7.11 -8.98 -15.83
CA PRO A 173 7.55 -7.67 -16.31
C PRO A 173 6.48 -6.59 -16.19
N LEU A 174 5.19 -6.97 -16.26
CA LEU A 174 4.07 -6.06 -16.10
C LEU A 174 3.99 -5.55 -14.65
N MET A 175 4.11 -6.45 -13.67
CA MET A 175 4.20 -6.08 -12.25
C MET A 175 5.42 -5.21 -11.96
N MET A 176 6.57 -5.48 -12.59
CA MET A 176 7.76 -4.64 -12.43
C MET A 176 7.50 -3.19 -12.86
N LYS A 177 6.83 -2.99 -14.01
CA LYS A 177 6.42 -1.64 -14.45
C LYS A 177 5.42 -1.00 -13.49
N PHE A 178 4.38 -1.73 -13.11
CA PHE A 178 3.34 -1.25 -12.20
C PHE A 178 3.93 -0.80 -10.85
N ARG A 179 4.79 -1.63 -10.25
CA ARG A 179 5.52 -1.29 -9.02
C ARG A 179 6.47 -0.13 -9.18
N GLY A 180 7.11 -0.01 -10.34
CA GLY A 180 7.99 1.13 -10.63
C GLY A 180 7.29 2.48 -10.53
N ASN A 181 5.98 2.53 -10.79
CA ASN A 181 5.15 3.73 -10.65
C ASN A 181 4.52 3.89 -9.25
N MET A 182 4.68 2.93 -8.34
CA MET A 182 4.10 3.00 -7.00
C MET A 182 4.66 4.15 -6.15
N GLN A 183 5.88 4.61 -6.42
CA GLN A 183 6.55 5.65 -5.62
C GLN A 183 5.67 6.91 -5.44
N ASP A 184 4.89 7.25 -6.47
CA ASP A 184 4.04 8.45 -6.53
C ASP A 184 2.56 8.09 -6.31
N ALA A 185 2.26 6.88 -5.81
CA ALA A 185 0.89 6.35 -5.78
C ALA A 185 0.02 6.88 -4.64
N PHE A 186 0.63 7.42 -3.58
CA PHE A 186 -0.08 8.08 -2.50
C PHE A 186 0.80 9.07 -1.75
N ASP A 187 0.17 10.12 -1.24
CA ASP A 187 0.81 11.17 -0.45
C ASP A 187 0.41 11.06 1.02
N LEU A 188 1.37 11.32 1.90
CA LEU A 188 1.09 11.57 3.31
C LEU A 188 0.54 13.00 3.47
N VAL A 189 -0.73 13.11 3.88
CA VAL A 189 -1.45 14.37 4.06
C VAL A 189 -1.12 14.98 5.42
N SER A 190 -1.19 14.17 6.47
CA SER A 190 -0.88 14.63 7.83
C SER A 190 -0.51 13.48 8.75
N VAL A 191 0.19 13.84 9.83
CA VAL A 191 0.49 12.97 10.97
C VAL A 191 0.07 13.74 12.22
N LYS A 192 -0.96 13.27 12.92
CA LYS A 192 -1.55 13.96 14.08
C LYS A 192 -1.72 13.02 15.26
#